data_AF-A0A831KWQ7-F1
#
_entry.id   AF-A0A831KWQ7-F1
#
_cell.length_a   1.000
_cell.length_b   1.000
_cell.length_c   1.000
_cell.angle_alpha   90.00
_cell.angle_beta   90.00
_cell.angle_gamma   90.00
#
_symmetry.space_group_name_H-M   'P 1'
#
loop_
_entity.id
_entity.type
_entity.pdbx_description
1 polymer ?
#
loop_
_entity_poly.entity_id
_entity_poly.type
_entity_poly.pdbx_seq_one_letter_code
_entity_poly.pdbx_strand_id
1 'polypeptide(L)' 'RTPRIPGATRRWLALGASYQYTPALRFDLSYAHLFVGDSSTNDTALPGHDLAGTNESDVDLFGGQVVWSF' A
#
# COMPACT_ATOMS: atom_id res chain seq x y z
N ARG A 1 15.65 21.61 1.37
CA ARG A 1 15.97 20.26 0.86
C ARG A 1 14.74 19.42 1.14
N THR A 2 14.09 18.91 0.10
CA THR A 2 12.87 18.09 0.19
C THR A 2 13.11 16.90 1.14
N PRO A 3 12.17 16.57 2.05
CA PRO A 3 12.31 15.41 2.91
C PRO A 3 12.41 14.18 2.02
N ARG A 4 13.55 13.50 2.06
CA ARG A 4 13.68 12.17 1.47
C ARG A 4 12.83 11.27 2.32
N ILE A 5 11.73 10.77 1.77
CA ILE A 5 10.91 9.73 2.41
C ILE A 5 11.88 8.66 2.90
N PRO A 6 12.00 8.44 4.22
CA PRO A 6 12.86 7.40 4.76
C PRO A 6 12.51 6.11 4.01
N GLY A 7 13.53 5.41 3.50
CA GLY A 7 13.36 4.17 2.77
C GLY A 7 12.83 3.08 3.69
N ALA A 8 11.55 3.16 4.04
CA ALA A 8 10.84 2.12 4.76
C ALA A 8 10.79 0.88 3.87
N THR A 9 11.16 -0.27 4.43
CA THR A 9 11.05 -1.54 3.70
C THR A 9 9.57 -1.81 3.48
N ARG A 10 9.13 -1.75 2.22
CA ARG A 10 7.74 -1.99 1.83
C ARG A 10 7.60 -3.40 1.30
N ARG A 11 6.73 -4.21 1.90
CA ARG A 11 6.36 -5.54 1.39
C ARG A 11 4.93 -5.49 0.90
N TRP A 12 4.69 -6.04 -0.27
CA TRP A 12 3.37 -6.07 -0.89
C TRP A 12 2.90 -7.52 -0.99
N LEU A 13 1.67 -7.77 -0.58
CA LEU A 13 0.97 -9.02 -0.83
C LEU A 13 -0.27 -8.69 -1.65
N ALA A 14 -0.37 -9.21 -2.86
CA ALA A 14 -1.51 -8.98 -3.74
C ALA A 14 -2.14 -10.29 -4.17
N LEU A 15 -3.47 -10.32 -4.20
CA LEU A 15 -4.28 -11.38 -4.74
C LEU A 15 -5.33 -10.81 -5.70
N GLY A 16 -5.66 -11.58 -6.73
CA GLY A 16 -6.65 -11.17 -7.69
C GLY A 16 -7.30 -12.38 -8.36
N ALA A 17 -8.55 -12.17 -8.79
CA ALA A 17 -9.32 -13.13 -9.55
C ALA A 17 -9.89 -12.45 -10.79
N SER A 18 -9.88 -13.19 -11.90
CA SER A 18 -10.50 -12.75 -13.14
C SER A 18 -11.53 -13.78 -13.59
N TYR A 19 -12.71 -13.31 -13.95
CA TYR A 19 -13.79 -14.16 -14.42
C TYR A 19 -14.30 -13.68 -15.78
N GLN A 20 -14.25 -14.57 -16.77
CA GLN A 20 -14.78 -14.31 -18.09
C GLN A 20 -16.21 -14.85 -18.17
N TYR A 21 -17.19 -13.95 -18.20
CA TYR A 21 -18.60 -14.33 -18.27
C TYR A 21 -19.00 -14.67 -19.71
N THR A 22 -18.51 -13.89 -20.68
CA THR A 22 -18.68 -14.16 -22.12
C THR A 22 -17.41 -13.79 -22.88
N PRO A 23 -17.24 -14.19 -24.16
CA PRO A 23 -16.11 -13.72 -24.98
C PRO A 23 -15.99 -12.18 -25.03
N ALA A 24 -17.12 -11.50 -24.89
CA ALA A 24 -17.23 -10.05 -24.88
C ALA A 24 -17.12 -9.42 -23.48
N LEU A 25 -17.26 -10.17 -22.38
CA LEU A 25 -17.38 -9.59 -21.04
C LEU A 25 -16.49 -10.30 -20.03
N ARG A 26 -15.59 -9.54 -19.41
CA ARG A 26 -14.67 -10.00 -18.37
C ARG A 26 -14.71 -9.08 -17.16
N PHE A 27 -14.64 -9.70 -15.99
CA PHE A 27 -14.55 -9.04 -14.69
C PHE A 27 -13.20 -9.35 -14.07
N ASP A 28 -12.52 -8.36 -13.54
CA ASP A 28 -11.30 -8.52 -12.77
C ASP A 28 -11.49 -7.88 -11.39
N LEU A 29 -11.10 -8.59 -10.34
CA LEU A 29 -11.13 -8.12 -8.96
C LEU A 29 -9.77 -8.35 -8.34
N SER A 30 -9.25 -7.37 -7.60
CA SER A 30 -7.95 -7.44 -6.96
C SER A 30 -7.95 -6.80 -5.58
N TYR A 31 -7.09 -7.31 -4.72
CA TYR A 31 -6.81 -6.80 -3.41
C TYR A 31 -5.30 -6.86 -3.17
N ALA A 32 -4.74 -5.80 -2.62
CA ALA A 32 -3.35 -5.75 -2.23
C ALA A 32 -3.22 -5.13 -0.85
N HIS A 33 -2.42 -5.77 0.00
CA HIS A 33 -2.04 -5.25 1.29
C HIS A 33 -0.56 -4.86 1.25
N LEU A 34 -0.28 -3.62 1.65
CA LEU A 34 1.05 -3.06 1.73
C LEU A 34 1.46 -2.96 3.20
N PHE A 35 2.46 -3.75 3.56
CA PHE A 35 3.16 -3.64 4.84
C PHE A 35 4.25 -2.59 4.71
N VAL A 36 4.12 -1.46 5.41
CA VAL A 36 5.18 -0.46 5.52
C VAL A 36 5.94 -0.71 6.82
N GLY A 37 7.17 -1.20 6.70
CA GLY A 37 8.02 -1.43 7.88
C GLY A 37 8.39 -0.13 8.58
N ASP A 38 8.54 -0.20 9.90
CA ASP A 38 8.84 0.91 10.80
C ASP A 38 9.95 1.82 10.25
N SER A 39 9.58 3.03 9.85
CA SER A 39 10.54 4.12 9.82
C SER A 39 10.62 4.69 11.23
N SER A 40 11.63 4.28 12.00
CA SER A 40 12.05 5.02 13.20
C SER A 40 12.32 6.46 12.78
N THR A 41 11.34 7.33 12.98
CA THR A 41 11.50 8.76 12.77
C THR A 41 12.08 9.28 14.08
N ASN A 42 13.40 9.19 14.23
CA ASN A 42 14.13 9.96 15.23
C ASN A 42 14.13 11.43 14.79
N ASP A 43 12.96 12.08 14.85
CA ASP A 43 12.89 13.53 14.80
C ASP A 43 13.38 14.03 16.16
N THR A 44 14.66 14.35 16.23
CA THR A 44 15.23 15.08 17.37
C THR A 44 14.78 16.55 17.29
N ALA A 45 13.48 16.76 17.45
CA ALA A 45 12.89 18.07 17.58
C ALA A 45 13.05 18.55 19.03
N LEU A 46 14.19 19.19 19.29
CA LEU A 46 14.50 19.99 20.50
C LEU A 46 14.88 19.17 21.76
N PRO A 47 15.77 19.71 22.63
CA PRO A 47 16.23 18.99 23.81
C PRO A 47 15.09 18.91 24.83
N GLY A 48 14.63 17.69 25.14
CA GLY A 48 13.76 17.42 26.29
C GLY A 48 12.44 16.69 26.02
N HIS A 49 12.11 16.33 24.78
CA HIS A 49 10.91 15.54 24.48
C HIS A 49 11.24 14.40 23.51
N ASP A 50 11.50 13.21 24.04
CA ASP A 50 11.56 11.98 23.25
C ASP A 50 10.14 11.51 22.93
N LEU A 51 9.65 11.85 21.74
CA LEU A 51 8.46 11.18 21.18
C LEU A 51 8.92 9.89 20.50
N ALA A 52 9.19 8.88 21.33
CA ALA A 52 9.42 7.51 20.87
C ALA A 52 8.08 6.91 20.40
N GLY A 53 7.71 7.14 19.14
CA GLY A 53 6.53 6.56 18.50
C GLY A 53 6.94 5.67 17.34
N THR A 54 6.80 4.35 17.50
CA THR A 54 6.80 3.41 16.36
C THR A 54 5.48 3.59 15.62
N ASN A 55 5.53 4.17 14.41
CA ASN A 55 4.37 4.21 13.52
C ASN A 55 4.45 3.02 12.57
N GLU A 56 3.74 1.95 12.93
CA GLU A 56 3.38 0.91 11.96
C GLU A 56 2.26 1.49 11.09
N SER A 57 2.44 1.43 9.77
CA SER A 57 1.43 1.88 8.81
C SER A 57 1.17 0.76 7.82
N ASP A 58 -0.08 0.32 7.77
CA ASP A 58 -0.56 -0.60 6.75
C ASP A 58 -1.47 0.14 5.76
N VAL A 59 -1.46 -0.32 4.50
CA VAL A 59 -2.33 0.23 3.45
C VAL A 59 -3.00 -0.91 2.71
N ASP A 60 -4.33 -0.88 2.69
CA ASP A 60 -5.16 -1.76 1.88
C ASP A 60 -5.54 -1.09 0.55
N LEU A 61 -5.38 -1.82 -0.55
CA LEU A 61 -5.80 -1.42 -1.89
C LEU A 61 -6.82 -2.44 -2.42
N PHE A 62 -7.95 -1.92 -2.91
CA PHE A 62 -8.98 -2.71 -3.57
C PHE A 62 -9.13 -2.23 -5.02
N GLY A 63 -9.19 -3.18 -5.95
CA GLY A 63 -9.33 -2.93 -7.38
C GLY A 63 -10.46 -3.74 -7.99
N GLY A 64 -11.22 -3.11 -8.88
CA GLY A 64 -12.24 -3.77 -9.68
C GLY A 64 -12.23 -3.20 -11.09
N GLN A 65 -12.32 -4.08 -12.09
CA GLN A 65 -12.36 -3.73 -13.50
C GLN A 65 -13.40 -4.56 -14.24
N VAL A 66 -14.05 -3.93 -15.22
CA VAL A 66 -14.92 -4.59 -16.19
C VAL A 66 -14.39 -4.29 -17.57
N VAL A 67 -14.19 -5.33 -18.38
CA VAL A 67 -13.78 -5.22 -19.77
C VAL A 67 -14.93 -5.69 -20.64
N TRP A 68 -15.38 -4.80 -21.54
CA TRP A 68 -16.38 -5.11 -22.54
C TRP A 68 -15.76 -4.96 -23.95
N SER A 69 -15.79 -6.04 -24.71
CA SER A 69 -15.24 -6.15 -26.07
C SER A 69 -16.40 -6.22 -27.05
N PHE A 70 -16.43 -5.32 -28.04
CA PHE A 70 -17.43 -5.26 -29.11
C PHE A 70 -16.87 -5.75 -30.44
#